data_AF-A0A7X4DT60-F1
#
_entry.id   AF-A0A7X4DT60-F1
#
_cell.length_a   1.000
_cell.length_b   1.000
_cell.length_c   1.000
_cell.angle_alpha   90.00
_cell.angle_beta   90.00
_cell.angle_gamma   90.00
#
_symmetry.space_group_name_H-M   'P 1'
#
loop_
_entity.id
_entity.type
_entity.pdbx_description
1 polymer ?
#
loop_
_entity_poly.entity_id
_entity_poly.type
_entity_poly.pdbx_seq_one_letter_code
_entity_poly.pdbx_strand_id
1 'polypeptide(L)' 'MPQIEGPKILAGNSNPSMASAVCRRMSIRCGTSVDLVKARVERFNDGEIFVEVFENVRGEETFILQSTSNPANDNL' A
#
# COMPACT_ATOMS: atom_id res chain seq x y z
N MET A 1 -18.94 -17.09 -9.95
CA MET A 1 -17.57 -16.71 -10.39
C MET A 1 -17.07 -15.72 -9.36
N PRO A 2 -15.89 -15.91 -8.74
CA PRO A 2 -15.39 -14.89 -7.84
C PRO A 2 -15.21 -13.62 -8.68
N GLN A 3 -15.84 -12.53 -8.28
CA GLN A 3 -15.49 -11.23 -8.82
C GLN A 3 -14.05 -11.02 -8.39
N ILE A 4 -13.13 -10.98 -9.35
CA ILE A 4 -11.77 -10.56 -9.06
C ILE A 4 -11.89 -9.07 -8.79
N GLU A 5 -12.09 -8.70 -7.53
CA GLU A 5 -11.89 -7.32 -7.09
C GLU A 5 -10.46 -6.94 -7.48
N GLY A 6 -10.29 -5.72 -7.99
CA GLY A 6 -8.97 -5.26 -8.42
C GLY A 6 -7.95 -5.39 -7.28
N PRO A 7 -6.66 -5.61 -7.60
CA PRO A 7 -5.64 -5.86 -6.59
C PRO A 7 -5.57 -4.72 -5.58
N LYS A 8 -5.44 -5.09 -4.30
CA LYS A 8 -5.32 -4.14 -3.19
C LYS A 8 -3.87 -3.69 -3.05
N ILE A 9 -3.63 -2.39 -3.15
CA ILE A 9 -2.29 -1.82 -3.08
C ILE A 9 -2.12 -1.09 -1.76
N LEU A 10 -1.16 -1.53 -0.94
CA LEU A 10 -0.70 -0.83 0.26
C LEU A 10 0.62 -0.13 -0.04
N ALA A 11 0.84 1.00 0.62
CA ALA A 11 2.14 1.65 0.62
C ALA A 11 2.58 1.99 2.05
N GLY A 12 3.88 1.85 2.29
CA GLY A 12 4.51 2.36 3.50
C GLY A 12 4.84 3.85 3.39
N ASN A 13 5.61 4.34 4.37
CA ASN A 13 6.01 5.74 4.45
C ASN A 13 7.17 6.14 3.52
N SER A 14 7.77 5.20 2.79
CA SER A 14 8.95 5.51 1.98
C SER A 14 8.63 6.45 0.81
N ASN A 15 7.54 6.17 0.08
CA ASN A 15 7.23 6.85 -1.18
C ASN A 15 5.73 6.77 -1.56
N PRO A 16 4.84 7.50 -0.86
CA PRO A 16 3.40 7.48 -1.12
C PRO A 16 3.02 8.10 -2.48
N SER A 17 3.83 9.04 -3.01
CA SER A 17 3.57 9.67 -4.30
C SER A 17 3.78 8.68 -5.45
N MET A 18 4.83 7.84 -5.38
CA MET A 18 5.04 6.77 -6.34
C MET A 18 3.93 5.73 -6.27
N ALA A 19 3.51 5.31 -5.08
CA ALA A 19 2.43 4.35 -4.93
C ALA A 19 1.12 4.87 -5.53
N SER A 20 0.78 6.15 -5.32
CA SER A 20 -0.36 6.80 -5.95
C SER A 20 -0.25 6.82 -7.49
N ALA A 21 0.95 7.05 -8.02
CA ALA A 21 1.19 7.00 -9.47
C ALA A 21 1.03 5.59 -10.05
N VAL A 22 1.43 4.55 -9.31
CA VAL A 22 1.22 3.14 -9.68
C VAL A 22 -0.28 2.83 -9.71
N CYS A 23 -1.03 3.17 -8.66
CA CYS A 23 -2.49 3.00 -8.62
C CYS A 23 -3.15 3.67 -9.83
N ARG A 24 -2.82 4.95 -10.09
CA ARG A 24 -3.35 5.69 -11.26
C ARG A 24 -3.04 4.98 -12.59
N ARG A 25 -1.82 4.46 -12.75
CA ARG A 25 -1.41 3.77 -13.98
C ARG A 25 -2.08 2.40 -14.12
N MET A 26 -2.33 1.70 -13.02
CA MET A 26 -3.13 0.48 -13.00
C MET A 26 -4.58 0.75 -13.35
N SER A 27 -5.18 1.83 -12.82
CA SER A 27 -6.55 2.21 -13.15
C SER A 27 -6.75 2.45 -14.65
N ILE A 28 -5.77 3.10 -15.30
CA ILE A 28 -5.78 3.34 -16.75
C ILE A 28 -5.64 2.01 -17.54
N ARG A 29 -4.82 1.06 -17.08
CA ARG A 29 -4.59 -0.21 -17.78
C ARG A 29 -5.71 -1.22 -17.61
N CYS A 30 -6.27 -1.32 -16.40
CA CYS A 30 -7.28 -2.30 -16.04
C CYS A 30 -8.71 -1.80 -16.31
N GLY A 31 -8.90 -0.50 -16.60
CA GLY A 31 -10.22 0.10 -16.84
C GLY A 31 -11.12 0.14 -15.61
N THR A 32 -10.57 -0.14 -14.42
CA THR A 32 -11.26 -0.17 -13.12
C THR A 32 -10.47 0.72 -12.16
N SER A 33 -11.15 1.49 -11.31
CA SER A 33 -10.46 2.34 -10.32
C SER A 33 -9.75 1.46 -9.29
N VAL A 34 -8.42 1.55 -9.27
CA VAL A 34 -7.57 0.99 -8.21
C VAL A 34 -7.10 2.16 -7.36
N ASP A 35 -7.45 2.12 -6.08
CA ASP A 35 -7.05 3.11 -5.09
C ASP A 35 -6.10 2.51 -4.07
N LEU A 36 -5.32 3.38 -3.41
CA LEU A 36 -4.45 2.96 -2.33
C LEU A 36 -5.29 2.61 -1.10
N VAL A 37 -5.02 1.45 -0.52
CA VAL A 37 -5.68 1.01 0.72
C VAL A 37 -5.35 1.97 1.85
N LYS A 38 -6.36 2.34 2.62
CA LYS A 38 -6.15 3.14 3.83
C LYS A 38 -5.41 2.31 4.88
N ALA A 39 -4.16 2.67 5.09
CA ALA A 39 -3.34 2.16 6.18
C ALA A 39 -2.70 3.32 6.95
N ARG A 40 -2.60 3.15 8.27
CA ARG A 40 -1.87 4.05 9.17
C ARG A 40 -0.54 3.42 9.47
N VAL A 41 0.54 4.10 9.08
CA VAL A 41 1.91 3.72 9.41
C VAL A 41 2.50 4.83 10.26
N GLU A 42 2.65 4.57 11.56
CA GLU A 42 3.17 5.52 12.53
C GLU A 42 4.40 4.96 13.24
N ARG A 43 5.19 5.87 13.81
CA ARG A 43 6.35 5.53 14.61
C ARG A 43 6.11 5.96 16.05
N PHE A 44 6.27 5.04 16.98
CA PHE A 44 6.21 5.33 18.41
C PHE A 44 7.52 5.97 18.89
N ASN A 45 7.46 6.56 20.09
CA ASN A 45 8.58 7.32 20.66
C ASN A 45 9.79 6.43 21.06
N ASP A 46 9.56 5.12 21.18
CA ASP A 46 10.58 4.09 21.40
C ASP A 46 11.23 3.57 20.10
N GLY A 47 10.73 4.00 18.94
CA GLY A 47 11.24 3.59 17.63
C GLY A 47 10.51 2.41 17.01
N GLU A 48 9.47 1.85 17.66
CA GLU A 48 8.65 0.80 17.07
C GLU A 48 7.74 1.35 15.96
N ILE A 49 7.55 0.55 14.91
CA ILE A 49 6.67 0.89 13.78
C ILE A 49 5.31 0.26 14.00
N PHE A 50 4.27 1.09 14.02
CA PHE A 50 2.88 0.68 14.11
C PHE A 50 2.22 0.71 12.74
N VAL A 51 1.61 -0.39 12.33
CA VAL A 51 0.87 -0.50 11.07
C VAL A 51 -0.55 -0.98 11.36
N GLU A 52 -1.54 -0.19 10.95
CA GLU A 52 -2.96 -0.53 11.04
C GLU A 52 -3.60 -0.39 9.66
N VAL A 53 -4.27 -1.45 9.19
CA VAL A 53 -4.98 -1.45 7.91
C VAL A 53 -6.47 -1.31 8.16
N PHE A 54 -7.10 -0.28 7.59
CA PHE A 54 -8.52 0.02 7.83
C PHE A 54 -9.48 -0.75 6.91
N GLU A 55 -8.95 -1.53 5.98
CA GLU A 55 -9.73 -2.35 5.04
C GLU A 55 -9.47 -3.84 5.25
N ASN A 56 -10.47 -4.66 4.94
CA ASN A 56 -10.31 -6.10 4.94
C ASN A 56 -9.52 -6.53 3.70
N VAL A 57 -8.37 -7.15 3.92
CA VAL A 57 -7.48 -7.69 2.87
C VAL A 57 -7.50 -9.23 2.81
N ARG A 58 -8.37 -9.88 3.59
CA ARG A 58 -8.41 -11.35 3.67
C ARG A 58 -9.00 -11.96 2.40
N GLY A 59 -8.20 -12.76 1.70
CA GLY A 59 -8.63 -13.45 0.49
C GLY A 59 -8.45 -12.63 -0.79
N GLU A 60 -7.92 -11.40 -0.67
CA GLU A 60 -7.67 -10.50 -1.78
C GLU A 60 -6.20 -10.51 -2.20
N GLU A 61 -5.95 -10.30 -3.49
CA GLU A 61 -4.59 -10.13 -4.02
C GLU A 61 -4.01 -8.79 -3.56
N THR A 62 -3.08 -8.85 -2.62
CA THR A 62 -2.55 -7.68 -1.93
C THR A 62 -1.08 -7.44 -2.26
N PHE A 63 -0.75 -6.22 -2.69
CA PHE A 63 0.60 -5.79 -3.06
C PHE A 63 1.09 -4.71 -2.10
N ILE A 64 2.33 -4.84 -1.63
CA ILE A 64 2.98 -3.86 -0.75
C ILE A 64 4.03 -3.09 -1.57
N LEU A 65 3.86 -1.78 -1.64
CA LEU A 65 4.80 -0.86 -2.26
C LEU A 65 5.59 -0.15 -1.15
N GLN A 66 6.79 -0.64 -0.88
CA GLN A 66 7.72 -0.04 0.07
C GLN A 66 9.10 -0.01 -0.57
N SER A 67 9.67 1.18 -0.68
CA SER A 67 11.04 1.37 -1.12
C SER A 67 11.95 1.30 0.09
N THR A 68 12.96 0.44 0.06
CA THR A 68 14.01 0.35 1.09
C THR A 68 15.06 1.46 0.92
N SER A 69 14.64 2.64 0.48
CA SER A 69 15.49 3.82 0.32
C SER A 69 15.78 4.48 1.66
N ASN A 70 16.77 5.37 1.72
CA ASN A 70 17.18 6.06 2.94
C ASN A 70 15.98 6.73 3.67
N PRO A 71 15.74 6.49 4.97
CA PRO A 71 16.40 5.55 5.89
C PRO A 71 16.03 4.09 5.62
N ALA A 72 17.01 3.28 5.20
CA ALA A 72 16.78 1.90 4.77
C ALA A 72 16.29 1.00 5.91
N ASN A 73 16.80 1.18 7.13
CA ASN A 73 16.41 0.38 8.29
C ASN A 73 14.98 0.66 8.76
N ASP A 74 14.49 1.89 8.63
CA ASP A 74 13.13 2.25 9.04
C ASP A 74 12.10 1.85 7.96
N ASN A 75 12.56 1.60 6.72
CA ASN A 75 11.71 1.23 5.59
C ASN A 75 11.74 -0.29 5.28
N LEU A 76 12.60 -1.08 5.94
CA LEU A 76 12.76 -2.52 5.73
C LEU A 76 11.88 -3.34 6.70
#